data_AF-A0A511XKA3-F1
#
_entry.id   AF-A0A511XKA3-F1
#
_cell.length_a   1.000
_cell.length_b   1.000
_cell.length_c   1.000
_cell.angle_alpha   90.00
_cell.angle_beta   90.00
_cell.angle_gamma   90.00
#
_symmetry.space_group_name_H-M   'P 1'
#
loop_
_entity.id
_entity.type
_entity.pdbx_description
1 polymer ?
#
loop_
_entity_poly.entity_id
_entity_poly.type
_entity_poly.pdbx_seq_one_letter_code
_entity_poly.pdbx_strand_id
1 'polypeptide(L)'
;MMPSSLATLRETGPLARLWQLIRQSPDRFTEIFGLFIVIAVYIRSYWHNQAVPCAGSRFPQGWWGWFDQSNYLKSALAFSHSDLTPDQHWYPFGYSLMGALFASFGSHLYFLPDLLCLIAAGYGFISFARACGVRSVVSVPLFLLATCGSASLRAVWAEPWNTTLSAALIWNALNLATRLTLVSDSVSSLASSRTNYWRFLILGALLAAMPVTRPTDLLIAGETGIFMLLAAVILRKYTLKDFLTRAAFLISGAAILLGPCFMLYLSIYGMKPSQYMIISRELGFRLEGLWWKTYILLITPRPWFPDGVGLMQRLPWIAPGIAAIVALPLIVTRRTVFPLTLLSVLIVTYSLLFFSYVDLIPGGLWLYNNVHYFKWLFPGLTLLGYFAVHAIIYGSHRRSVLALILMVYLITCVRLLPAQEEAASGPEWMVQIAEKKPRWEEAYFGPSRIQDMSGTWRNINDYRGFPDSQGVRWIALAHPFSGAIRPFTELDGKLHPVSETGDIHYWKMHISFRLNACWLPPYACDKKSPRW
;
A
#
# COMPACT_ATOMS: atom_id res chain seq x y z
N MET A 1 -24.36 -62.47 21.46
CA MET A 1 -23.00 -62.33 20.90
C MET A 1 -23.13 -61.79 19.48
N MET A 2 -22.99 -60.47 19.31
CA MET A 2 -22.88 -59.83 17.99
C MET A 2 -21.39 -59.59 17.68
N PRO A 3 -20.95 -59.76 16.43
CA PRO A 3 -19.53 -59.76 16.10
C PRO A 3 -18.93 -58.35 16.18
N SER A 4 -17.88 -58.21 16.99
CA SER A 4 -17.07 -57.00 17.24
C SER A 4 -16.10 -56.63 16.10
N SER A 5 -16.32 -57.13 14.88
CA SER A 5 -15.36 -57.02 13.77
C SER A 5 -15.56 -55.82 12.84
N LEU A 6 -16.54 -54.94 13.09
CA LEU A 6 -16.81 -53.75 12.27
C LEU A 6 -16.23 -52.43 12.82
N ALA A 7 -15.59 -52.45 14.00
CA ALA A 7 -15.03 -51.24 14.62
C ALA A 7 -13.63 -50.85 14.09
N THR A 8 -12.92 -51.74 13.41
CA THR A 8 -11.50 -51.55 13.03
C THR A 8 -11.27 -51.13 11.57
N LEU A 9 -12.31 -51.07 10.73
CA LEU A 9 -12.17 -50.71 9.31
C LEU A 9 -12.45 -49.22 9.00
N ARG A 10 -12.67 -48.36 10.01
CA ARG A 10 -13.04 -46.94 9.81
C ARG A 10 -11.92 -45.92 9.98
N GLU A 11 -10.71 -46.29 10.38
CA GLU A 11 -9.68 -45.31 10.77
C GLU A 11 -8.52 -45.07 9.79
N THR A 12 -8.40 -45.82 8.69
CA THR A 12 -7.25 -45.68 7.78
C THR A 12 -7.52 -44.92 6.48
N GLY A 13 -8.78 -44.52 6.23
CA GLY A 13 -9.16 -43.77 5.03
C GLY A 13 -8.62 -42.33 5.01
N PRO A 14 -8.51 -41.70 3.83
CA PRO A 14 -8.05 -40.30 3.70
C PRO A 14 -8.88 -39.31 4.52
N LEU A 15 -10.18 -39.58 4.71
CA LEU A 15 -11.06 -38.78 5.57
C LEU A 15 -10.71 -38.89 7.07
N ALA A 16 -10.30 -40.07 7.55
CA ALA A 16 -9.87 -40.26 8.93
C ALA A 16 -8.53 -39.56 9.21
N ARG A 17 -7.58 -39.62 8.26
CA ARG A 17 -6.32 -38.86 8.33
C ARG A 17 -6.56 -37.35 8.33
N LEU A 18 -7.49 -36.86 7.50
CA LEU A 18 -7.89 -35.45 7.49
C LEU A 18 -8.50 -35.03 8.83
N TRP A 19 -9.42 -35.84 9.38
CA TRP A 19 -9.99 -35.60 10.71
C TRP A 19 -8.94 -35.58 11.82
N GLN A 20 -7.96 -36.49 11.76
CA GLN A 20 -6.86 -36.52 12.72
C GLN A 20 -5.98 -35.26 12.60
N LEU A 21 -5.67 -34.79 11.38
CA LEU A 21 -4.96 -33.54 11.14
C LEU A 21 -5.72 -32.32 11.66
N ILE A 22 -7.04 -32.26 11.43
CA ILE A 22 -7.91 -31.19 11.95
C ILE A 22 -7.88 -31.17 13.49
N ARG A 23 -7.98 -32.34 14.11
CA ARG A 23 -7.98 -32.47 15.58
C ARG A 23 -6.62 -32.15 16.19
N GLN A 24 -5.52 -32.55 15.55
CA GLN A 24 -4.16 -32.34 16.04
C GLN A 24 -3.64 -30.92 15.79
N SER A 25 -4.13 -30.23 14.75
CA SER A 25 -3.61 -28.90 14.37
C SER A 25 -4.72 -28.02 13.76
N PRO A 26 -5.74 -27.64 14.56
CA PRO A 26 -6.87 -26.85 14.06
C PRO A 26 -6.41 -25.52 13.44
N ASP A 27 -5.39 -24.87 14.01
CA ASP A 27 -4.84 -23.62 13.47
C ASP A 27 -4.18 -23.79 12.09
N ARG A 28 -3.54 -24.94 11.82
CA ARG A 28 -2.96 -25.23 10.50
C ARG A 28 -4.05 -25.52 9.48
N PHE A 29 -5.09 -26.25 9.88
CA PHE A 29 -6.23 -26.49 9.01
C PHE A 29 -6.92 -25.18 8.62
N THR A 30 -7.20 -24.30 9.59
CA THR A 30 -7.81 -23.00 9.32
C THR A 30 -6.94 -22.11 8.42
N GLU A 31 -5.62 -22.15 8.61
CA GLU A 31 -4.65 -21.44 7.74
C GLU A 31 -4.75 -21.95 6.29
N ILE A 32 -4.64 -23.27 6.08
CA ILE A 32 -4.73 -23.89 4.76
C ILE A 32 -6.08 -23.57 4.10
N PHE A 33 -7.19 -23.77 4.83
CA PHE A 33 -8.53 -23.48 4.33
C PHE A 33 -8.71 -22.00 3.98
N GLY A 34 -8.20 -21.09 4.82
CA GLY A 34 -8.18 -19.66 4.55
C GLY A 34 -7.44 -19.30 3.27
N LEU A 35 -6.26 -19.88 3.05
CA LEU A 35 -5.49 -19.69 1.83
C LEU A 35 -6.24 -20.23 0.60
N PHE A 36 -6.94 -21.37 0.71
CA PHE A 36 -7.82 -21.85 -0.36
C PHE A 36 -8.93 -20.86 -0.72
N ILE A 37 -9.55 -20.22 0.28
CA ILE A 37 -10.55 -19.16 0.04
C ILE A 37 -9.90 -17.98 -0.71
N VAL A 38 -8.73 -17.53 -0.26
CA VAL A 38 -7.99 -16.44 -0.93
C VAL A 38 -7.71 -16.78 -2.40
N ILE A 39 -7.25 -18.00 -2.68
CA ILE A 39 -7.01 -18.51 -4.05
C ILE A 39 -8.30 -18.47 -4.87
N ALA A 40 -9.41 -19.00 -4.35
CA ALA A 40 -10.68 -19.02 -5.06
C ALA A 40 -11.20 -17.60 -5.37
N VAL A 41 -11.10 -16.69 -4.40
CA VAL A 41 -11.49 -15.28 -4.57
C VAL A 41 -10.59 -14.58 -5.59
N TYR A 42 -9.28 -14.83 -5.56
CA TYR A 42 -8.34 -14.28 -6.53
C TYR A 42 -8.67 -14.76 -7.94
N ILE A 43 -8.79 -16.08 -8.16
CA ILE A 43 -9.11 -16.66 -9.47
C ILE A 43 -10.40 -16.05 -10.02
N ARG A 44 -11.46 -15.99 -9.19
CA ARG A 44 -12.71 -15.35 -9.58
C ARG A 44 -12.51 -13.88 -9.94
N SER A 45 -11.81 -13.11 -9.11
CA SER A 45 -11.63 -11.67 -9.31
C SER A 45 -10.80 -11.36 -10.55
N TYR A 46 -9.78 -12.18 -10.82
CA TYR A 46 -8.97 -12.11 -12.02
C TYR A 46 -9.82 -12.27 -13.26
N TRP A 47 -10.52 -13.40 -13.41
CA TRP A 47 -11.32 -13.66 -14.61
C TRP A 47 -12.53 -12.73 -14.79
N HIS A 48 -12.97 -12.05 -13.74
CA HIS A 48 -14.03 -11.03 -13.81
C HIS A 48 -13.50 -9.59 -13.94
N ASN A 49 -12.18 -9.37 -13.91
CA ASN A 49 -11.62 -8.04 -14.08
C ASN A 49 -11.71 -7.63 -15.56
N GLN A 50 -12.36 -6.50 -15.82
CA GLN A 50 -12.60 -6.00 -17.18
C GLN A 50 -11.33 -5.66 -17.95
N ALA A 51 -10.22 -5.42 -17.25
CA ALA A 51 -8.92 -5.12 -17.84
C ALA A 51 -8.08 -6.37 -18.15
N VAL A 52 -8.55 -7.58 -17.81
CA VAL A 52 -7.82 -8.80 -18.20
C VAL A 52 -7.78 -8.93 -19.72
N PRO A 53 -6.61 -9.19 -20.31
CA PRO A 53 -6.47 -9.38 -21.75
C PRO A 53 -7.38 -10.50 -22.27
N CYS A 54 -8.42 -10.11 -23.01
CA CYS A 54 -9.34 -11.04 -23.67
C CYS A 54 -9.91 -10.36 -24.93
N ALA A 55 -9.89 -11.06 -26.06
CA ALA A 55 -10.28 -10.54 -27.36
C ALA A 55 -11.74 -10.03 -27.43
N GLY A 56 -12.61 -10.50 -26.53
CA GLY A 56 -14.01 -10.05 -26.41
C GLY A 56 -14.28 -9.09 -25.24
N SER A 57 -13.24 -8.59 -24.57
CA SER A 57 -13.41 -7.67 -23.44
C SER A 57 -13.71 -6.24 -23.88
N ARG A 58 -14.28 -5.44 -22.98
CA ARG A 58 -14.53 -4.00 -23.19
C ARG A 58 -13.25 -3.23 -23.52
N PHE A 59 -12.09 -3.71 -23.05
CA PHE A 59 -10.78 -3.12 -23.28
C PHE A 59 -9.92 -4.14 -24.02
N PRO A 60 -9.99 -4.22 -25.37
CA PRO A 60 -9.37 -5.31 -26.13
C PRO A 60 -7.84 -5.43 -25.95
N GLN A 61 -7.14 -4.34 -25.63
CA GLN A 61 -5.71 -4.37 -25.27
C GLN A 61 -5.46 -4.94 -23.86
N GLY A 62 -6.51 -5.04 -23.03
CA GLY A 62 -6.43 -5.40 -21.61
C GLY A 62 -5.38 -4.54 -20.90
N TRP A 63 -4.51 -5.21 -20.13
CA TRP A 63 -3.36 -4.61 -19.46
C TRP A 63 -2.35 -3.91 -20.36
N TRP A 64 -2.26 -4.25 -21.65
CA TRP A 64 -1.39 -3.52 -22.58
C TRP A 64 -1.88 -2.09 -22.84
N GLY A 65 -3.16 -1.81 -22.61
CA GLY A 65 -3.73 -0.47 -22.73
C GLY A 65 -3.48 0.42 -21.51
N TRP A 66 -2.92 -0.12 -20.42
CA TRP A 66 -2.64 0.63 -19.19
C TRP A 66 -1.14 0.91 -19.08
N PHE A 67 -0.79 2.16 -18.74
CA PHE A 67 0.61 2.60 -18.73
C PHE A 67 1.50 1.74 -17.81
N ASP A 68 1.06 1.47 -16.58
CA ASP A 68 1.90 0.75 -15.62
C ASP A 68 2.02 -0.73 -15.98
N GLN A 69 0.89 -1.38 -16.25
CA GLN A 69 0.85 -2.80 -16.56
C GLN A 69 1.58 -3.12 -17.87
N SER A 70 1.42 -2.30 -18.91
CA SER A 70 2.13 -2.50 -20.18
C SER A 70 3.65 -2.43 -20.01
N ASN A 71 4.15 -1.52 -19.16
CA ASN A 71 5.58 -1.44 -18.84
C ASN A 71 6.10 -2.67 -18.09
N TYR A 72 5.31 -3.23 -17.16
CA TYR A 72 5.68 -4.49 -16.49
C TYR A 72 5.69 -5.68 -17.46
N LEU A 73 4.72 -5.76 -18.37
CA LEU A 73 4.62 -6.81 -19.39
C LEU A 73 5.76 -6.70 -20.41
N LYS A 74 6.03 -5.50 -20.92
CA LYS A 74 7.14 -5.20 -21.84
C LYS A 74 8.48 -5.67 -21.26
N SER A 75 8.79 -5.24 -20.05
CA SER A 75 10.04 -5.59 -19.36
C SER A 75 10.16 -7.09 -19.08
N ALA A 76 9.06 -7.77 -18.70
CA ALA A 76 9.07 -9.23 -18.48
C ALA A 76 9.33 -10.01 -19.78
N LEU A 77 8.71 -9.60 -20.89
CA LEU A 77 8.97 -10.23 -22.20
C LEU A 77 10.40 -9.98 -22.68
N ALA A 78 10.92 -8.77 -22.52
CA ALA A 78 12.31 -8.45 -22.84
C ALA A 78 13.30 -9.33 -22.07
N PHE A 79 13.11 -9.47 -20.75
CA PHE A 79 13.92 -10.39 -19.94
C PHE A 79 13.83 -11.84 -20.40
N SER A 80 12.65 -12.30 -20.81
CA SER A 80 12.48 -13.68 -21.33
C SER A 80 13.25 -13.95 -22.63
N HIS A 81 13.58 -12.89 -23.37
CA HIS A 81 14.40 -12.94 -24.59
C HIS A 81 15.84 -12.48 -24.36
N SER A 82 16.24 -12.25 -23.10
CA SER A 82 17.55 -11.67 -22.74
C SER A 82 17.83 -10.31 -23.40
N ASP A 83 16.78 -9.57 -23.74
CA ASP A 83 16.88 -8.19 -24.22
C ASP A 83 17.05 -7.27 -23.00
N LEU A 84 18.19 -6.58 -22.94
CA LEU A 84 18.59 -5.67 -21.86
C LEU A 84 18.60 -4.21 -22.33
N THR A 85 17.94 -3.90 -23.45
CA THR A 85 17.89 -2.53 -23.96
C THR A 85 17.11 -1.61 -23.00
N PRO A 86 17.65 -0.42 -22.64
CA PRO A 86 17.06 0.42 -21.58
C PRO A 86 15.61 0.85 -21.82
N ASP A 87 15.16 0.98 -23.06
CA ASP A 87 13.78 1.39 -23.39
C ASP A 87 12.75 0.28 -23.11
N GLN A 88 13.17 -0.97 -22.94
CA GLN A 88 12.31 -2.08 -22.57
C GLN A 88 12.02 -2.14 -21.08
N HIS A 89 12.83 -1.45 -20.27
CA HIS A 89 12.77 -1.51 -18.82
C HIS A 89 12.46 -0.13 -18.25
N TRP A 90 11.21 0.07 -17.84
CA TRP A 90 10.80 1.30 -17.18
C TRP A 90 10.96 1.21 -15.65
N TYR A 91 10.32 0.20 -15.06
CA TYR A 91 10.28 0.00 -13.61
C TYR A 91 11.48 -0.79 -13.07
N PRO A 92 11.74 -0.74 -11.74
CA PRO A 92 12.65 -1.66 -11.08
C PRO A 92 12.35 -3.13 -11.46
N PHE A 93 13.40 -3.88 -11.77
CA PHE A 93 13.29 -5.15 -12.46
C PHE A 93 12.80 -6.32 -11.58
N GLY A 94 12.75 -6.19 -10.25
CA GLY A 94 12.40 -7.31 -9.36
C GLY A 94 11.06 -7.97 -9.71
N TYR A 95 10.03 -7.17 -10.00
CA TYR A 95 8.72 -7.69 -10.37
C TYR A 95 8.69 -8.28 -11.79
N SER A 96 9.33 -7.61 -12.75
CA SER A 96 9.39 -8.08 -14.14
C SER A 96 10.23 -9.34 -14.33
N LEU A 97 11.29 -9.53 -13.55
CA LEU A 97 12.06 -10.78 -13.53
C LEU A 97 11.22 -11.97 -13.09
N MET A 98 10.34 -11.77 -12.11
CA MET A 98 9.39 -12.82 -11.69
C MET A 98 8.37 -13.12 -12.80
N GLY A 99 7.88 -12.09 -13.50
CA GLY A 99 7.00 -12.27 -14.67
C GLY A 99 7.67 -12.99 -15.83
N ALA A 100 8.97 -12.75 -16.08
CA ALA A 100 9.72 -13.36 -17.18
C ALA A 100 9.74 -14.90 -17.13
N LEU A 101 9.73 -15.48 -15.93
CA LEU A 101 9.64 -16.94 -15.72
C LEU A 101 8.34 -17.56 -16.28
N PHE A 102 7.33 -16.73 -16.52
CA PHE A 102 5.99 -17.13 -16.97
C PHE A 102 5.60 -16.48 -18.29
N ALA A 103 6.56 -15.94 -19.05
CA ALA A 103 6.32 -15.27 -20.33
C ALA A 103 5.56 -16.16 -21.34
N SER A 104 5.70 -17.48 -21.24
CA SER A 104 4.96 -18.46 -22.06
C SER A 104 3.44 -18.44 -21.85
N PHE A 105 2.94 -17.85 -20.76
CA PHE A 105 1.50 -17.62 -20.56
C PHE A 105 0.98 -16.38 -21.31
N GLY A 106 1.81 -15.73 -22.13
CA GLY A 106 1.45 -14.60 -22.96
C GLY A 106 0.87 -13.45 -22.13
N SER A 107 -0.31 -12.97 -22.50
CA SER A 107 -0.98 -11.86 -21.82
C SER A 107 -1.41 -12.16 -20.37
N HIS A 108 -1.29 -13.42 -19.91
CA HIS A 108 -1.58 -13.83 -18.53
C HIS A 108 -0.32 -14.12 -17.70
N LEU A 109 0.86 -13.67 -18.13
CA LEU A 109 2.14 -13.99 -17.46
C LEU A 109 2.19 -13.62 -15.97
N TYR A 110 1.40 -12.64 -15.51
CA TYR A 110 1.33 -12.26 -14.08
C TYR A 110 0.26 -13.01 -13.27
N PHE A 111 -0.58 -13.84 -13.88
CA PHE A 111 -1.61 -14.61 -13.16
C PHE A 111 -1.02 -15.44 -12.02
N LEU A 112 0.00 -16.24 -12.31
CA LEU A 112 0.64 -17.12 -11.31
C LEU A 112 1.58 -16.34 -10.38
N PRO A 113 2.46 -15.43 -10.86
CA PRO A 113 3.25 -14.56 -9.99
C PRO A 113 2.43 -13.84 -8.90
N ASP A 114 1.32 -13.20 -9.26
CA ASP A 114 0.51 -12.45 -8.31
C ASP A 114 -0.23 -13.38 -7.34
N LEU A 115 -0.69 -14.54 -7.80
CA LEU A 115 -1.28 -15.58 -6.95
C LEU A 115 -0.28 -16.08 -5.90
N LEU A 116 0.95 -16.39 -6.32
CA LEU A 116 2.01 -16.85 -5.42
C LEU A 116 2.37 -15.76 -4.41
N CYS A 117 2.47 -14.50 -4.84
CA CYS A 117 2.72 -13.37 -3.96
C CYS A 117 1.57 -13.15 -2.96
N LEU A 118 0.31 -13.27 -3.38
CA LEU A 118 -0.85 -13.18 -2.49
C LEU A 118 -0.85 -14.30 -1.44
N ILE A 119 -0.55 -15.54 -1.83
CA ILE A 119 -0.41 -16.68 -0.90
C ILE A 119 0.73 -16.41 0.08
N ALA A 120 1.89 -15.97 -0.41
CA ALA A 120 3.06 -15.67 0.42
C ALA A 120 2.79 -14.51 1.39
N ALA A 121 2.10 -13.45 0.96
CA ALA A 121 1.65 -12.35 1.81
C ALA A 121 0.70 -12.84 2.90
N GLY A 122 -0.29 -13.67 2.54
CA GLY A 122 -1.23 -14.28 3.49
C GLY A 122 -0.54 -15.16 4.52
N TYR A 123 0.35 -16.04 4.08
CA TYR A 123 1.15 -16.89 4.96
C TYR A 123 2.03 -16.06 5.92
N GLY A 124 2.73 -15.05 5.39
CA GLY A 124 3.57 -14.14 6.17
C GLY A 124 2.75 -13.41 7.24
N PHE A 125 1.61 -12.85 6.85
CA PHE A 125 0.68 -12.16 7.75
C PHE A 125 0.14 -13.08 8.85
N ILE A 126 -0.42 -14.23 8.50
CA ILE A 126 -0.98 -15.20 9.46
C ILE A 126 0.12 -15.66 10.43
N SER A 127 1.32 -15.93 9.91
CA SER A 127 2.46 -16.34 10.73
C SER A 127 2.97 -15.24 11.66
N PHE A 128 2.99 -13.98 11.21
CA PHE A 128 3.27 -12.81 12.04
C PHE A 128 2.21 -12.63 13.14
N ALA A 129 0.92 -12.69 12.79
CA ALA A 129 -0.19 -12.55 13.72
C ALA A 129 -0.14 -13.62 14.83
N ARG A 130 0.14 -14.88 14.48
CA ARG A 130 0.37 -15.96 15.46
C ARG A 130 1.55 -15.70 16.37
N ALA A 131 2.65 -15.19 15.83
CA ALA A 131 3.80 -14.81 16.65
C ALA A 131 3.45 -13.69 17.65
N CYS A 132 2.46 -12.86 17.30
CA CYS A 132 1.86 -11.85 18.17
C CYS A 132 0.72 -12.39 19.06
N GLY A 133 0.46 -13.70 19.10
CA GLY A 133 -0.55 -14.32 19.95
C GLY A 133 -1.96 -14.39 19.36
N VAL A 134 -2.15 -14.07 18.08
CA VAL A 134 -3.45 -14.15 17.40
C VAL A 134 -3.61 -15.49 16.69
N ARG A 135 -4.66 -16.24 17.03
CA ARG A 135 -4.92 -17.58 16.46
C ARG A 135 -5.31 -17.49 14.97
N SER A 136 -5.08 -18.57 14.22
CA SER A 136 -5.39 -18.62 12.78
C SER A 136 -6.86 -18.36 12.47
N VAL A 137 -7.76 -18.81 13.35
CA VAL A 137 -9.21 -18.58 13.25
C VAL A 137 -9.59 -17.11 13.27
N VAL A 138 -8.75 -16.24 13.82
CA VAL A 138 -8.95 -14.78 13.81
C VAL A 138 -8.13 -14.14 12.69
N SER A 139 -6.85 -14.50 12.54
CA SER A 139 -5.98 -13.86 11.56
C SER A 139 -6.43 -14.10 10.11
N VAL A 140 -6.97 -15.28 9.77
CA VAL A 140 -7.48 -15.56 8.42
C VAL A 140 -8.64 -14.62 8.04
N PRO A 141 -9.71 -14.47 8.85
CA PRO A 141 -10.74 -13.47 8.61
C PRO A 141 -10.22 -12.03 8.52
N LEU A 142 -9.25 -11.63 9.35
CA LEU A 142 -8.66 -10.29 9.29
C LEU A 142 -7.91 -10.03 7.98
N PHE A 143 -7.20 -11.04 7.47
CA PHE A 143 -6.56 -10.97 6.15
C PHE A 143 -7.61 -10.88 5.05
N LEU A 144 -8.60 -11.77 5.06
CA LEU A 144 -9.71 -11.77 4.09
C LEU A 144 -10.48 -10.45 4.07
N LEU A 145 -10.72 -9.84 5.23
CA LEU A 145 -11.33 -8.51 5.31
C LEU A 145 -10.44 -7.46 4.61
N ALA A 146 -9.14 -7.46 4.90
CA ALA A 146 -8.18 -6.50 4.36
C ALA A 146 -7.87 -6.66 2.87
N THR A 147 -7.99 -7.88 2.32
CA THR A 147 -7.64 -8.16 0.91
C THR A 147 -8.87 -8.37 0.03
N CYS A 148 -9.94 -8.91 0.60
CA CYS A 148 -11.13 -9.34 -0.14
C CYS A 148 -12.41 -8.58 0.25
N GLY A 149 -12.37 -7.73 1.27
CA GLY A 149 -13.55 -7.07 1.85
C GLY A 149 -14.29 -6.11 0.91
N SER A 150 -13.66 -5.67 -0.19
CA SER A 150 -14.33 -4.87 -1.22
C SER A 150 -13.88 -5.26 -2.62
N ALA A 151 -14.70 -4.94 -3.64
CA ALA A 151 -14.36 -5.19 -5.05
C ALA A 151 -13.07 -4.49 -5.47
N SER A 152 -12.87 -3.24 -5.03
CA SER A 152 -11.66 -2.46 -5.31
C SER A 152 -10.41 -3.11 -4.70
N LEU A 153 -10.49 -3.62 -3.47
CA LEU A 153 -9.37 -4.34 -2.84
C LEU A 153 -9.04 -5.64 -3.57
N ARG A 154 -10.05 -6.38 -4.03
CA ARG A 154 -9.83 -7.59 -4.83
C ARG A 154 -9.20 -7.29 -6.20
N ALA A 155 -9.66 -6.22 -6.85
CA ALA A 155 -9.16 -5.81 -8.17
C ALA A 155 -7.66 -5.54 -8.13
N VAL A 156 -7.18 -4.82 -7.11
CA VAL A 156 -5.74 -4.52 -7.03
C VAL A 156 -4.88 -5.77 -6.87
N TRP A 157 -5.37 -6.86 -6.28
CA TRP A 157 -4.60 -8.11 -6.21
C TRP A 157 -4.54 -8.85 -7.55
N ALA A 158 -5.58 -8.71 -8.38
CA ALA A 158 -5.65 -9.34 -9.70
C ALA A 158 -4.89 -8.57 -10.79
N GLU A 159 -4.70 -7.27 -10.61
CA GLU A 159 -3.95 -6.42 -11.53
C GLU A 159 -2.44 -6.52 -11.30
N PRO A 160 -1.63 -6.56 -12.37
CA PRO A 160 -0.18 -6.58 -12.24
C PRO A 160 0.33 -5.30 -11.60
N TRP A 161 0.86 -5.44 -10.39
CA TRP A 161 1.43 -4.36 -9.61
C TRP A 161 2.66 -4.87 -8.86
N ASN A 162 3.78 -4.16 -8.93
CA ASN A 162 4.96 -4.50 -8.11
C ASN A 162 4.69 -4.47 -6.59
N THR A 163 3.62 -3.80 -6.15
CA THR A 163 3.17 -3.83 -4.75
C THR A 163 2.64 -5.20 -4.31
N THR A 164 2.28 -6.10 -5.24
CA THR A 164 1.91 -7.48 -4.93
C THR A 164 3.12 -8.25 -4.39
N LEU A 165 4.25 -8.21 -5.11
CA LEU A 165 5.51 -8.80 -4.66
C LEU A 165 6.03 -8.11 -3.40
N SER A 166 5.94 -6.78 -3.36
CA SER A 166 6.35 -6.01 -2.18
C SER A 166 5.59 -6.43 -0.92
N ALA A 167 4.27 -6.64 -1.01
CA ALA A 167 3.48 -7.11 0.12
C ALA A 167 3.90 -8.51 0.62
N ALA A 168 4.23 -9.41 -0.30
CA ALA A 168 4.76 -10.73 0.04
C ALA A 168 6.10 -10.63 0.78
N LEU A 169 7.02 -9.81 0.28
CA LEU A 169 8.33 -9.59 0.88
C LEU A 169 8.21 -8.98 2.28
N ILE A 170 7.40 -7.93 2.42
CA ILE A 170 7.21 -7.20 3.70
C ILE A 170 6.63 -8.13 4.77
N TRP A 171 5.55 -8.86 4.48
CA TRP A 171 4.94 -9.73 5.49
C TRP A 171 5.84 -10.90 5.91
N ASN A 172 6.61 -11.47 4.98
CA ASN A 172 7.54 -12.54 5.31
C ASN A 172 8.76 -12.02 6.09
N ALA A 173 9.25 -10.82 5.75
CA ALA A 173 10.31 -10.16 6.52
C ALA A 173 9.85 -9.83 7.94
N LEU A 174 8.65 -9.26 8.11
CA LEU A 174 8.06 -8.96 9.42
C LEU A 174 7.88 -10.22 10.27
N ASN A 175 7.36 -11.31 9.69
CA ASN A 175 7.22 -12.60 10.36
C ASN A 175 8.58 -13.13 10.83
N LEU A 176 9.60 -13.11 9.95
CA LEU A 176 10.93 -13.62 10.25
C LEU A 176 11.64 -12.77 11.31
N ALA A 177 11.59 -11.44 11.17
CA ALA A 177 12.08 -10.46 12.13
C ALA A 177 11.45 -10.67 13.52
N THR A 178 10.12 -10.83 13.55
CA THR A 178 9.38 -11.10 14.78
C THR A 178 9.85 -12.39 15.44
N ARG A 179 9.97 -13.49 14.70
CA ARG A 179 10.44 -14.76 15.25
C ARG A 179 11.87 -14.65 15.78
N LEU A 180 12.76 -13.98 15.05
CA LEU A 180 14.14 -13.75 15.50
C LEU A 180 14.20 -12.92 16.79
N THR A 181 13.31 -11.95 16.97
CA THR A 181 13.22 -11.13 18.19
C THR A 181 12.61 -11.90 19.36
N LEU A 182 11.58 -12.70 19.10
CA LEU A 182 10.81 -13.43 20.11
C LEU A 182 11.43 -14.76 20.55
N VAL A 183 12.37 -15.32 19.79
CA VAL A 183 13.13 -16.49 20.25
C VAL A 183 13.85 -16.11 21.55
N SER A 184 13.48 -16.80 22.62
CA SER A 184 14.07 -16.70 23.95
C SER A 184 15.35 -17.53 23.99
N ASP A 185 16.35 -17.07 24.74
CA ASP A 185 17.72 -17.64 24.81
C ASP A 185 17.80 -19.05 25.45
N SER A 186 16.67 -19.74 25.65
CA SER A 186 16.60 -21.04 26.32
C SER A 186 17.03 -22.23 25.46
N VAL A 187 17.59 -22.02 24.26
CA VAL A 187 18.04 -23.12 23.38
C VAL A 187 19.53 -22.99 23.13
N SER A 188 20.33 -23.37 24.12
CA SER A 188 21.79 -23.41 24.14
C SER A 188 22.43 -24.47 23.21
N SER A 189 21.69 -25.07 22.29
CA SER A 189 22.26 -26.08 21.39
C SER A 189 22.95 -25.45 20.17
N LEU A 190 24.14 -25.91 19.80
CA LEU A 190 24.84 -25.49 18.58
C LEU A 190 23.96 -25.61 17.32
N ALA A 191 23.06 -26.60 17.26
CA ALA A 191 22.13 -26.78 16.15
C ALA A 191 21.09 -25.64 16.03
N SER A 192 20.71 -25.03 17.16
CA SER A 192 19.84 -23.84 17.18
C SER A 192 20.57 -22.63 16.58
N SER A 193 21.88 -22.50 16.82
CA SER A 193 22.69 -21.37 16.35
C SER A 193 22.79 -21.31 14.83
N ARG A 194 23.08 -22.45 14.15
CA ARG A 194 23.19 -22.51 12.69
C ARG A 194 21.87 -22.18 11.99
N THR A 195 20.76 -22.69 12.53
CA THR A 195 19.42 -22.40 12.01
C THR A 195 19.06 -20.92 12.12
N ASN A 196 19.52 -20.24 13.18
CA ASN A 196 19.29 -18.82 13.36
C ASN A 196 20.10 -17.97 12.38
N TYR A 197 21.35 -18.31 12.08
CA TYR A 197 22.15 -17.56 11.09
C TYR A 197 21.55 -17.59 9.68
N TRP A 198 21.05 -18.74 9.25
CA TRP A 198 20.33 -18.85 7.97
C TRP A 198 19.08 -17.96 7.92
N ARG A 199 18.38 -17.81 9.04
CA ARG A 199 17.23 -16.89 9.11
C ARG A 199 17.65 -15.42 8.98
N PHE A 200 18.80 -15.01 9.52
CA PHE A 200 19.34 -13.67 9.27
C PHE A 200 19.73 -13.49 7.80
N LEU A 201 20.34 -14.49 7.19
CA LEU A 201 20.67 -14.46 5.76
C LEU A 201 19.41 -14.32 4.89
N ILE A 202 18.38 -15.12 5.15
CA ILE A 202 17.10 -15.04 4.44
C ILE A 202 16.43 -13.68 4.68
N LEU A 203 16.45 -13.17 5.91
CA LEU A 203 15.92 -11.85 6.21
C LEU A 203 16.66 -10.77 5.41
N GLY A 204 17.99 -10.83 5.36
CA GLY A 204 18.82 -9.89 4.59
C GLY A 204 18.46 -9.88 3.12
N ALA A 205 18.27 -11.06 2.53
CA ALA A 205 17.82 -11.20 1.15
C ALA A 205 16.41 -10.62 0.94
N LEU A 206 15.45 -10.89 1.85
CA LEU A 206 14.10 -10.33 1.78
C LEU A 206 14.11 -8.79 1.87
N LEU A 207 14.90 -8.23 2.78
CA LEU A 207 15.03 -6.77 2.95
C LEU A 207 15.67 -6.13 1.71
N ALA A 208 16.68 -6.77 1.10
CA ALA A 208 17.27 -6.31 -0.15
C ALA A 208 16.32 -6.42 -1.36
N ALA A 209 15.42 -7.40 -1.36
CA ALA A 209 14.47 -7.61 -2.46
C ALA A 209 13.42 -6.49 -2.55
N MET A 210 13.12 -5.83 -1.42
CA MET A 210 12.16 -4.73 -1.37
C MET A 210 12.57 -3.56 -2.27
N PRO A 211 13.73 -2.89 -2.11
CA PRO A 211 14.13 -1.79 -2.99
C PRO A 211 14.36 -2.21 -4.45
N VAL A 212 14.76 -3.47 -4.70
CA VAL A 212 14.89 -4.03 -6.06
C VAL A 212 13.54 -4.17 -6.76
N THR A 213 12.47 -4.46 -6.00
CA THR A 213 11.10 -4.51 -6.50
C THR A 213 10.51 -3.10 -6.59
N ARG A 214 10.80 -2.29 -5.59
CA ARG A 214 10.24 -0.96 -5.41
C ARG A 214 11.13 -0.09 -4.50
N PRO A 215 11.83 0.91 -5.04
CA PRO A 215 12.80 1.73 -4.29
C PRO A 215 12.24 2.38 -3.02
N THR A 216 10.96 2.78 -3.01
CA THR A 216 10.30 3.37 -1.84
C THR A 216 10.29 2.44 -0.63
N ASP A 217 10.31 1.13 -0.86
CA ASP A 217 10.25 0.13 0.20
C ASP A 217 11.63 -0.10 0.85
N LEU A 218 12.68 0.61 0.39
CA LEU A 218 13.94 0.75 1.12
C LEU A 218 13.70 1.27 2.54
N LEU A 219 12.71 2.16 2.72
CA LEU A 219 12.34 2.69 4.02
C LEU A 219 11.88 1.56 4.97
N ILE A 220 10.98 0.69 4.48
CA ILE A 220 10.48 -0.47 5.23
C ILE A 220 11.61 -1.46 5.54
N ALA A 221 12.47 -1.71 4.55
CA ALA A 221 13.61 -2.60 4.71
C ALA A 221 14.61 -2.08 5.77
N GLY A 222 14.96 -0.80 5.68
CA GLY A 222 15.88 -0.13 6.59
C GLY A 222 15.35 -0.08 8.02
N GLU A 223 14.10 0.37 8.20
CA GLU A 223 13.46 0.42 9.53
C GLU A 223 13.35 -0.97 10.16
N THR A 224 12.98 -1.99 9.38
CA THR A 224 12.93 -3.38 9.87
C THR A 224 14.32 -3.88 10.29
N GLY A 225 15.36 -3.64 9.49
CA GLY A 225 16.72 -4.04 9.80
C GLY A 225 17.28 -3.32 11.04
N ILE A 226 17.10 -2.00 11.13
CA ILE A 226 17.52 -1.17 12.27
C ILE A 226 16.80 -1.62 13.53
N PHE A 227 15.46 -1.75 13.48
CA PHE A 227 14.67 -2.15 14.63
C PHE A 227 15.09 -3.52 15.17
N MET A 228 15.38 -4.48 14.28
CA MET A 228 15.89 -5.79 14.66
C MET A 228 17.21 -5.73 15.42
N LEU A 229 18.16 -4.90 14.94
CA LEU A 229 19.45 -4.71 15.60
C LEU A 229 19.30 -3.97 16.94
N LEU A 230 18.42 -2.97 17.01
CA LEU A 230 18.13 -2.25 18.26
C LEU A 230 17.46 -3.14 19.29
N ALA A 231 16.47 -3.95 18.88
CA ALA A 231 15.78 -4.89 19.77
C ALA A 231 16.78 -5.90 20.38
N ALA A 232 17.75 -6.36 19.59
CA ALA A 232 18.82 -7.22 20.07
C ALA A 232 19.69 -6.58 21.17
N VAL A 233 20.04 -5.30 21.00
CA VAL A 233 20.84 -4.53 21.96
C VAL A 233 20.04 -4.20 23.22
N ILE A 234 18.81 -3.68 23.08
CA ILE A 234 17.94 -3.27 24.20
C ILE A 234 17.60 -4.47 25.08
N LEU A 235 17.30 -5.62 24.47
CA LEU A 235 16.98 -6.84 25.20
C LEU A 235 18.22 -7.51 25.81
N ARG A 236 19.43 -6.96 25.59
CA ARG A 236 20.73 -7.47 26.06
C ARG A 236 20.92 -8.97 25.78
N LYS A 237 20.37 -9.45 24.66
CA LYS A 237 20.33 -10.88 24.35
C LYS A 237 21.65 -11.43 23.81
N TYR A 238 22.49 -10.57 23.25
CA TYR A 238 23.65 -11.00 22.49
C TYR A 238 24.96 -10.43 23.03
N THR A 239 26.00 -11.27 22.98
CA THR A 239 27.37 -10.79 23.09
C THR A 239 27.73 -9.95 21.85
N LEU A 240 28.75 -9.10 21.94
CA LEU A 240 29.22 -8.32 20.78
C LEU A 240 29.58 -9.23 19.59
N LYS A 241 30.19 -10.40 19.85
CA LYS A 241 30.54 -11.39 18.83
C LYS A 241 29.29 -11.96 18.14
N ASP A 242 28.26 -12.32 18.90
CA ASP A 242 27.01 -12.84 18.34
C ASP A 242 26.28 -11.77 17.53
N PHE A 243 26.28 -10.53 18.02
CA PHE A 243 25.72 -9.38 17.31
C PHE A 243 26.40 -9.19 15.96
N LEU A 244 27.74 -9.11 15.94
CA LEU A 244 28.52 -8.94 14.71
C LEU A 244 28.33 -10.11 13.74
N THR A 245 28.27 -11.34 14.24
CA THR A 245 28.04 -12.53 13.40
C THR A 245 26.65 -12.46 12.74
N ARG A 246 25.60 -12.14 13.49
CA ARG A 246 24.23 -12.02 12.96
C ARG A 246 24.10 -10.86 11.97
N ALA A 247 24.73 -9.72 12.26
CA ALA A 247 24.81 -8.59 11.33
C ALA A 247 25.53 -8.99 10.03
N ALA A 248 26.64 -9.74 10.12
CA ALA A 248 27.34 -10.25 8.96
C ALA A 248 26.45 -11.17 8.11
N PHE A 249 25.71 -12.11 8.70
CA PHE A 249 24.77 -12.95 7.93
C PHE A 249 23.64 -12.15 7.29
N LEU A 250 23.10 -11.14 7.97
CA LEU A 250 22.11 -10.23 7.41
C LEU A 250 22.65 -9.47 6.19
N ILE A 251 23.86 -8.89 6.32
CA ILE A 251 24.53 -8.16 5.23
C ILE A 251 24.88 -9.10 4.08
N SER A 252 25.38 -10.30 4.36
CA SER A 252 25.66 -11.32 3.34
C SER A 252 24.41 -11.70 2.56
N GLY A 253 23.28 -11.89 3.25
CA GLY A 253 21.99 -12.13 2.59
C GLY A 253 21.58 -11.01 1.64
N ALA A 254 21.75 -9.76 2.08
CA ALA A 254 21.48 -8.59 1.23
C ALA A 254 22.44 -8.53 0.03
N ALA A 255 23.74 -8.76 0.25
CA ALA A 255 24.77 -8.71 -0.78
C ALA A 255 24.58 -9.77 -1.87
N ILE A 256 24.15 -10.99 -1.50
CA ILE A 256 23.85 -12.08 -2.45
C ILE A 256 22.78 -11.65 -3.45
N LEU A 257 21.82 -10.81 -3.04
CA LEU A 257 20.78 -10.32 -3.94
C LEU A 257 21.17 -9.01 -4.64
N LEU A 258 21.66 -8.03 -3.89
CA LEU A 258 22.00 -6.70 -4.44
C LEU A 258 23.14 -6.77 -5.44
N GLY A 259 24.10 -7.68 -5.28
CA GLY A 259 25.23 -7.84 -6.22
C GLY A 259 24.74 -8.15 -7.65
N PRO A 260 24.05 -9.27 -7.89
CA PRO A 260 23.48 -9.59 -9.19
C PRO A 260 22.52 -8.53 -9.72
N CYS A 261 21.67 -7.95 -8.87
CA CYS A 261 20.76 -6.88 -9.26
C CYS A 261 21.49 -5.60 -9.71
N PHE A 262 22.58 -5.25 -9.01
CA PHE A 262 23.42 -4.12 -9.39
C PHE A 262 24.12 -4.37 -10.70
N MET A 263 24.68 -5.57 -10.91
CA MET A 263 25.26 -5.95 -12.21
C MET A 263 24.23 -5.88 -13.33
N LEU A 264 23.00 -6.37 -13.10
CA LEU A 264 21.91 -6.26 -14.07
C LEU A 264 21.55 -4.81 -14.38
N TYR A 265 21.48 -3.95 -13.36
CA TYR A 265 21.24 -2.51 -13.54
C TYR A 265 22.32 -1.89 -14.43
N LEU A 266 23.60 -2.16 -14.14
CA LEU A 266 24.72 -1.66 -14.95
C LEU A 266 24.65 -2.16 -16.40
N SER A 267 24.22 -3.40 -16.62
CA SER A 267 24.07 -3.94 -17.98
C SER A 267 22.96 -3.25 -18.77
N ILE A 268 21.89 -2.78 -18.11
CA ILE A 268 20.76 -2.13 -18.78
C ILE A 268 21.00 -0.62 -18.94
N TYR A 269 21.40 0.08 -17.87
CA TYR A 269 21.44 1.55 -17.83
C TYR A 269 22.87 2.12 -17.75
N GLY A 270 23.87 1.27 -17.53
CA GLY A 270 25.21 1.72 -17.14
C GLY A 270 25.20 2.46 -15.81
N MET A 271 26.04 3.49 -15.70
CA MET A 271 26.11 4.36 -14.51
C MET A 271 25.07 5.50 -14.54
N LYS A 272 24.14 5.50 -15.49
CA LYS A 272 23.15 6.57 -15.66
C LYS A 272 21.85 6.23 -14.91
N PRO A 273 21.14 7.23 -14.37
CA PRO A 273 19.80 7.00 -13.83
C PRO A 273 18.84 6.54 -14.93
N SER A 274 17.89 5.66 -14.61
CA SER A 274 16.85 5.27 -15.55
C SER A 274 15.84 6.42 -15.74
N GLN A 275 15.08 6.37 -16.85
CA GLN A 275 14.06 7.39 -17.12
C GLN A 275 13.00 7.46 -16.02
N TYR A 276 12.63 6.31 -15.45
CA TYR A 276 11.76 6.25 -14.29
C TYR A 276 12.33 7.01 -13.09
N MET A 277 13.64 6.87 -12.79
CA MET A 277 14.26 7.59 -11.67
C MET A 277 14.24 9.11 -11.88
N ILE A 278 14.45 9.57 -13.12
CA ILE A 278 14.40 11.00 -13.47
C ILE A 278 12.98 11.54 -13.28
N ILE A 279 11.97 10.89 -13.85
CA ILE A 279 10.58 11.35 -13.76
C ILE A 279 10.04 11.22 -12.33
N SER A 280 10.35 10.12 -11.64
CA SER A 280 9.94 9.91 -10.25
C SER A 280 10.53 10.96 -9.31
N ARG A 281 11.77 11.43 -9.57
CA ARG A 281 12.36 12.56 -8.85
C ARG A 281 11.61 13.87 -9.09
N GLU A 282 11.12 14.11 -10.31
CA GLU A 282 10.38 15.33 -10.65
C GLU A 282 8.95 15.36 -10.08
N LEU A 283 8.28 14.21 -9.99
CA LEU A 283 6.98 14.09 -9.32
C LEU A 283 7.15 14.13 -7.80
N GLY A 284 8.00 13.25 -7.27
CA GLY A 284 8.53 13.29 -5.92
C GLY A 284 7.50 13.20 -4.78
N PHE A 285 8.00 13.51 -3.59
CA PHE A 285 7.26 13.59 -2.34
C PHE A 285 7.32 15.01 -1.81
N ARG A 286 6.19 15.55 -1.37
CA ARG A 286 6.07 16.91 -0.84
C ARG A 286 5.41 16.88 0.53
N LEU A 287 6.05 17.53 1.50
CA LEU A 287 5.56 17.59 2.88
C LEU A 287 4.61 18.79 3.07
N GLU A 288 4.69 19.76 2.17
CA GLU A 288 3.77 20.87 2.05
C GLU A 288 2.34 20.33 1.88
N GLY A 289 1.43 20.77 2.74
CA GLY A 289 0.05 20.31 2.70
C GLY A 289 -0.17 18.85 3.11
N LEU A 290 0.84 18.16 3.69
CA LEU A 290 0.73 16.75 4.12
C LEU A 290 -0.52 16.47 4.96
N TRP A 291 -0.86 17.36 5.90
CA TRP A 291 -2.04 17.21 6.75
C TRP A 291 -3.36 17.36 5.98
N TRP A 292 -3.42 18.31 5.04
CA TRP A 292 -4.57 18.48 4.16
C TRP A 292 -4.71 17.27 3.23
N LYS A 293 -3.60 16.80 2.66
CA LYS A 293 -3.55 15.62 1.80
C LYS A 293 -3.95 14.33 2.54
N THR A 294 -3.46 14.18 3.76
CA THR A 294 -3.88 13.11 4.68
C THR A 294 -5.38 13.17 4.92
N TYR A 295 -5.94 14.36 5.17
CA TYR A 295 -7.38 14.52 5.35
C TYR A 295 -8.20 14.10 4.11
N ILE A 296 -7.83 14.55 2.91
CA ILE A 296 -8.58 14.23 1.68
C ILE A 296 -8.47 12.74 1.29
N LEU A 297 -7.32 12.11 1.53
CA LEU A 297 -7.11 10.69 1.23
C LEU A 297 -7.71 9.79 2.29
N LEU A 298 -7.61 10.15 3.57
CA LEU A 298 -8.04 9.28 4.67
C LEU A 298 -9.52 9.49 5.02
N ILE A 299 -9.97 10.73 5.15
CA ILE A 299 -11.29 11.08 5.70
C ILE A 299 -12.30 11.30 4.61
N THR A 300 -12.16 12.37 3.84
CA THR A 300 -13.09 12.74 2.77
C THR A 300 -12.42 13.67 1.77
N PRO A 301 -12.44 13.34 0.47
CA PRO A 301 -11.92 14.22 -0.56
C PRO A 301 -12.90 15.33 -0.92
N ARG A 302 -14.19 15.14 -0.63
CA ARG A 302 -15.20 16.18 -0.75
C ARG A 302 -15.09 17.15 0.42
N PRO A 303 -15.23 18.46 0.17
CA PRO A 303 -15.71 19.09 -1.09
C PRO A 303 -14.61 19.55 -2.08
N TRP A 304 -13.33 19.29 -1.81
CA TRP A 304 -12.22 19.73 -2.65
C TRP A 304 -12.25 19.10 -4.05
N PHE A 305 -12.32 17.77 -4.10
CA PHE A 305 -12.35 17.02 -5.35
C PHE A 305 -13.81 16.73 -5.74
N PRO A 306 -14.17 16.86 -7.03
CA PRO A 306 -15.53 16.58 -7.49
C PRO A 306 -15.89 15.10 -7.33
N ASP A 307 -14.89 14.24 -7.47
CA ASP A 307 -14.97 12.78 -7.39
C ASP A 307 -13.95 12.20 -6.39
N GLY A 308 -14.10 10.92 -6.08
CA GLY A 308 -13.26 10.19 -5.13
C GLY A 308 -13.95 9.90 -3.80
N VAL A 309 -13.34 9.00 -3.03
CA VAL A 309 -13.81 8.57 -1.70
C VAL A 309 -12.58 8.47 -0.77
N GLY A 310 -12.71 8.80 0.50
CA GLY A 310 -11.64 8.63 1.48
C GLY A 310 -11.43 7.16 1.83
N LEU A 311 -10.24 6.79 2.30
CA LEU A 311 -9.95 5.44 2.77
C LEU A 311 -10.90 5.00 3.90
N MET A 312 -11.17 5.85 4.89
CA MET A 312 -12.08 5.54 6.00
C MET A 312 -13.55 5.54 5.58
N GLN A 313 -13.93 6.32 4.56
CA GLN A 313 -15.27 6.25 3.97
C GLN A 313 -15.52 4.88 3.34
N ARG A 314 -14.53 4.34 2.63
CA ARG A 314 -14.63 3.04 1.95
C ARG A 314 -14.38 1.87 2.90
N LEU A 315 -13.47 2.04 3.86
CA LEU A 315 -12.92 1.01 4.75
C LEU A 315 -12.96 1.52 6.20
N PRO A 316 -14.15 1.63 6.83
CA PRO A 316 -14.31 2.23 8.16
C PRO A 316 -13.57 1.46 9.27
N TRP A 317 -13.27 0.18 9.05
CA TRP A 317 -12.47 -0.64 9.96
C TRP A 317 -11.00 -0.19 10.08
N ILE A 318 -10.53 0.76 9.24
CA ILE A 318 -9.22 1.42 9.41
C ILE A 318 -9.17 2.22 10.71
N ALA A 319 -10.29 2.83 11.13
CA ALA A 319 -10.36 3.69 12.32
C ALA A 319 -9.83 3.02 13.61
N PRO A 320 -10.32 1.83 14.00
CA PRO A 320 -9.77 1.14 15.18
C PRO A 320 -8.31 0.73 14.99
N GLY A 321 -7.84 0.49 13.76
CA GLY A 321 -6.42 0.24 13.47
C GLY A 321 -5.53 1.45 13.77
N ILE A 322 -5.97 2.65 13.39
CA ILE A 322 -5.27 3.91 13.72
C ILE A 322 -5.28 4.14 15.24
N ALA A 323 -6.42 3.93 15.90
CA ALA A 323 -6.51 4.08 17.35
C ALA A 323 -5.59 3.12 18.10
N ALA A 324 -5.43 1.88 17.60
CA ALA A 324 -4.51 0.90 18.15
C ALA A 324 -3.04 1.33 18.06
N ILE A 325 -2.62 2.07 17.03
CA ILE A 325 -1.26 2.61 16.92
C ILE A 325 -0.99 3.56 18.10
N VAL A 326 -1.93 4.44 18.42
CA VAL A 326 -1.80 5.39 19.55
C VAL A 326 -1.93 4.67 20.89
N ALA A 327 -2.84 3.70 20.99
CA ALA A 327 -3.10 2.92 22.19
C ALA A 327 -2.07 1.81 22.44
N LEU A 328 -1.04 1.69 21.59
CA LEU A 328 -0.13 0.55 21.60
C LEU A 328 0.47 0.25 22.99
N PRO A 329 0.96 1.24 23.77
CA PRO A 329 1.50 0.98 25.10
C PRO A 329 0.49 0.37 26.10
N LEU A 330 -0.81 0.54 25.85
CA LEU A 330 -1.90 0.07 26.72
C LEU A 330 -2.43 -1.31 26.33
N ILE A 331 -2.22 -1.74 25.07
CA ILE A 331 -2.79 -2.98 24.51
C ILE A 331 -1.77 -4.11 24.42
N VAL A 332 -0.47 -3.78 24.32
CA VAL A 332 0.57 -4.79 24.10
C VAL A 332 1.03 -5.45 25.38
N THR A 333 1.31 -6.74 25.30
CA THR A 333 1.99 -7.48 26.37
C THR A 333 3.50 -7.27 26.24
N ARG A 334 4.26 -7.52 27.31
CA ARG A 334 5.75 -7.47 27.26
C ARG A 334 6.34 -8.31 26.14
N ARG A 335 5.68 -9.42 25.75
CA ARG A 335 6.13 -10.28 24.66
C ARG A 335 5.83 -9.67 23.29
N THR A 336 4.68 -9.03 23.11
CA THR A 336 4.22 -8.57 21.80
C THR A 336 4.54 -7.10 21.52
N VAL A 337 5.09 -6.38 22.49
CA VAL A 337 5.43 -4.95 22.38
C VAL A 337 6.33 -4.66 21.18
N PHE A 338 7.44 -5.40 21.02
CA PHE A 338 8.39 -5.15 19.94
C PHE A 338 7.81 -5.32 18.54
N PRO A 339 7.26 -6.49 18.16
CA PRO A 339 6.77 -6.69 16.80
C PRO A 339 5.59 -5.78 16.44
N LEU A 340 4.71 -5.48 17.40
CA LEU A 340 3.60 -4.57 17.14
C LEU A 340 4.06 -3.11 17.08
N THR A 341 5.09 -2.73 17.85
CA THR A 341 5.72 -1.39 17.73
C THR A 341 6.37 -1.21 16.38
N LEU A 342 7.12 -2.22 15.91
CA LEU A 342 7.69 -2.20 14.57
C LEU A 342 6.60 -2.05 13.52
N LEU A 343 5.55 -2.86 13.57
CA LEU A 343 4.43 -2.76 12.62
C LEU A 343 3.79 -1.36 12.63
N SER A 344 3.56 -0.79 13.82
CA SER A 344 2.99 0.56 13.97
C SER A 344 3.89 1.64 13.38
N VAL A 345 5.20 1.60 13.65
CA VAL A 345 6.18 2.55 13.10
C VAL A 345 6.19 2.45 11.57
N LEU A 346 6.30 1.24 11.01
CA LEU A 346 6.31 1.03 9.56
C LEU A 346 5.03 1.55 8.90
N ILE A 347 3.85 1.30 9.50
CA ILE A 347 2.57 1.82 8.99
C ILE A 347 2.57 3.35 8.99
N VAL A 348 3.04 3.99 10.06
CA VAL A 348 3.08 5.46 10.17
C VAL A 348 4.05 6.03 9.15
N THR A 349 5.30 5.58 9.12
CA THR A 349 6.29 6.14 8.18
C THR A 349 5.88 5.91 6.73
N TYR A 350 5.37 4.72 6.39
CA TYR A 350 4.86 4.43 5.05
C TYR A 350 3.65 5.30 4.67
N SER A 351 2.74 5.53 5.62
CA SER A 351 1.59 6.41 5.38
C SER A 351 2.04 7.85 5.14
N LEU A 352 3.01 8.36 5.92
CA LEU A 352 3.58 9.69 5.71
C LEU A 352 4.25 9.81 4.34
N LEU A 353 4.99 8.77 3.92
CA LEU A 353 5.59 8.72 2.58
C LEU A 353 4.50 8.76 1.49
N PHE A 354 3.48 7.90 1.54
CA PHE A 354 2.47 7.89 0.47
C PHE A 354 1.51 9.08 0.51
N PHE A 355 1.19 9.61 1.68
CA PHE A 355 0.39 10.83 1.79
C PHE A 355 1.15 12.08 1.35
N SER A 356 2.49 12.03 1.28
CA SER A 356 3.30 13.09 0.63
C SER A 356 3.53 12.84 -0.86
N TYR A 357 3.21 11.67 -1.42
CA TYR A 357 3.45 11.36 -2.82
C TYR A 357 2.52 12.17 -3.74
N VAL A 358 3.07 13.08 -4.57
CA VAL A 358 2.31 14.09 -5.33
C VAL A 358 1.15 13.48 -6.12
N ASP A 359 1.40 12.39 -6.83
CA ASP A 359 0.40 11.76 -7.72
C ASP A 359 -0.65 10.91 -6.99
N LEU A 360 -0.48 10.64 -5.69
CA LEU A 360 -1.53 10.01 -4.89
C LEU A 360 -2.62 11.01 -4.50
N ILE A 361 -3.65 11.11 -5.34
CA ILE A 361 -4.80 12.00 -5.12
C ILE A 361 -6.11 11.20 -5.15
N PRO A 362 -7.21 11.73 -4.56
CA PRO A 362 -8.46 10.99 -4.40
C PRO A 362 -9.07 10.44 -5.71
N GLY A 363 -8.95 11.18 -6.81
CA GLY A 363 -9.39 10.71 -8.12
C GLY A 363 -8.68 9.41 -8.53
N GLY A 364 -7.34 9.41 -8.49
CA GLY A 364 -6.54 8.25 -8.86
C GLY A 364 -6.57 7.11 -7.84
N LEU A 365 -6.86 7.38 -6.56
CA LEU A 365 -6.91 6.36 -5.51
C LEU A 365 -7.78 5.17 -5.88
N TRP A 366 -8.96 5.43 -6.45
CA TRP A 366 -9.91 4.38 -6.83
C TRP A 366 -10.10 4.24 -8.34
N LEU A 367 -10.00 5.32 -9.12
CA LEU A 367 -10.20 5.24 -10.57
C LEU A 367 -9.05 4.54 -11.27
N TYR A 368 -7.81 4.86 -10.85
CA TYR A 368 -6.58 4.25 -11.36
C TYR A 368 -6.01 3.21 -10.39
N ASN A 369 -6.83 2.77 -9.43
CA ASN A 369 -6.47 1.74 -8.46
C ASN A 369 -5.18 2.03 -7.65
N ASN A 370 -4.76 3.30 -7.50
CA ASN A 370 -3.59 3.70 -6.70
C ASN A 370 -3.70 3.26 -5.22
N VAL A 371 -4.88 2.81 -4.76
CA VAL A 371 -5.04 2.11 -3.48
C VAL A 371 -4.14 0.86 -3.36
N HIS A 372 -3.63 0.32 -4.49
CA HIS A 372 -2.68 -0.79 -4.50
C HIS A 372 -1.38 -0.50 -3.71
N TYR A 373 -1.03 0.77 -3.47
CA TYR A 373 0.07 1.15 -2.59
C TYR A 373 -0.13 0.70 -1.13
N PHE A 374 -1.37 0.48 -0.70
CA PHE A 374 -1.70 0.12 0.68
C PHE A 374 -1.95 -1.37 0.89
N LYS A 375 -1.68 -2.23 -0.11
CA LYS A 375 -1.93 -3.69 -0.06
C LYS A 375 -1.40 -4.37 1.21
N TRP A 376 -0.16 -4.08 1.59
CA TRP A 376 0.45 -4.69 2.77
C TRP A 376 -0.01 -4.02 4.08
N LEU A 377 -0.34 -2.72 4.01
CA LEU A 377 -0.71 -1.90 5.15
C LEU A 377 -2.10 -2.28 5.70
N PHE A 378 -3.05 -2.61 4.83
CA PHE A 378 -4.41 -2.95 5.23
C PHE A 378 -4.50 -4.16 6.18
N PRO A 379 -3.85 -5.32 5.92
CA PRO A 379 -3.79 -6.40 6.90
C PRO A 379 -3.16 -5.97 8.24
N GLY A 380 -2.18 -5.06 8.20
CA GLY A 380 -1.56 -4.52 9.41
C GLY A 380 -2.56 -3.72 10.24
N LEU A 381 -3.34 -2.85 9.60
CA LEU A 381 -4.40 -2.09 10.25
C LEU A 381 -5.54 -2.97 10.78
N THR A 382 -5.96 -4.04 10.08
CA THR A 382 -6.99 -4.96 10.61
C THR A 382 -6.48 -5.71 11.83
N LEU A 383 -5.21 -6.13 11.84
CA LEU A 383 -4.58 -6.77 12.99
C LEU A 383 -4.50 -5.82 14.20
N LEU A 384 -4.04 -4.59 13.99
CA LEU A 384 -4.00 -3.59 15.05
C LEU A 384 -5.40 -3.25 15.57
N GLY A 385 -6.37 -3.11 14.66
CA GLY A 385 -7.78 -2.89 15.01
C GLY A 385 -8.35 -4.02 15.87
N TYR A 386 -8.00 -5.27 15.58
CA TYR A 386 -8.35 -6.42 16.42
C TYR A 386 -7.79 -6.27 17.85
N PHE A 387 -6.53 -5.86 18.02
CA PHE A 387 -5.95 -5.63 19.35
C PHE A 387 -6.67 -4.53 20.12
N ALA A 388 -7.04 -3.42 19.47
CA ALA A 388 -7.83 -2.36 20.11
C ALA A 388 -9.20 -2.88 20.57
N VAL A 389 -9.93 -3.56 19.69
CA VAL A 389 -11.25 -4.13 20.02
C VAL A 389 -11.14 -5.17 21.13
N HIS A 390 -10.16 -6.07 21.05
CA HIS A 390 -9.91 -7.07 22.08
C HIS A 390 -9.58 -6.42 23.44
N ALA A 391 -8.79 -5.34 23.46
CA ALA A 391 -8.47 -4.61 24.68
C ALA A 391 -9.68 -3.87 25.28
N ILE A 392 -10.65 -3.42 24.48
CA ILE A 392 -11.91 -2.87 24.98
C ILE A 392 -12.75 -3.95 25.66
N ILE A 393 -12.85 -5.13 25.04
CA ILE A 393 -13.74 -6.21 25.51
C ILE A 393 -13.15 -6.91 26.73
N TYR A 394 -11.86 -7.24 26.70
CA TYR A 394 -11.21 -8.12 27.67
C TYR A 394 -10.07 -7.46 28.46
N GLY A 395 -9.64 -6.24 28.10
CA GLY A 395 -8.47 -5.60 28.68
C GLY A 395 -8.75 -4.81 29.97
N SER A 396 -7.74 -4.76 30.85
CA SER A 396 -7.75 -3.91 32.06
C SER A 396 -7.84 -2.42 31.74
N HIS A 397 -7.28 -1.99 30.60
CA HIS A 397 -7.24 -0.59 30.15
C HIS A 397 -8.40 -0.20 29.22
N ARG A 398 -9.52 -0.94 29.24
CA ARG A 398 -10.65 -0.74 28.31
C ARG A 398 -11.15 0.71 28.19
N ARG A 399 -11.20 1.45 29.30
CA ARG A 399 -11.67 2.86 29.32
C ARG A 399 -10.71 3.78 28.57
N SER A 400 -9.40 3.60 28.77
CA SER A 400 -8.36 4.38 28.10
C SER A 400 -8.31 4.08 26.61
N VAL A 401 -8.41 2.81 26.21
CA VAL A 401 -8.47 2.42 24.80
C VAL A 401 -9.72 2.97 24.12
N LEU A 402 -10.88 2.89 24.78
CA LEU A 402 -12.13 3.48 24.29
C LEU A 402 -12.01 5.01 24.14
N ALA A 403 -11.40 5.69 25.12
CA ALA A 403 -11.17 7.14 25.05
C ALA A 403 -10.27 7.52 23.87
N LEU A 404 -9.25 6.71 23.55
CA LEU A 404 -8.39 6.95 22.38
C LEU A 404 -9.12 6.71 21.06
N ILE A 405 -10.00 5.70 20.98
CA ILE A 405 -10.86 5.51 19.80
C ILE A 405 -11.82 6.69 19.63
N LEU A 406 -12.42 7.17 20.73
CA LEU A 406 -13.27 8.35 20.71
C LEU A 406 -12.48 9.60 20.31
N MET A 407 -11.23 9.74 20.76
CA MET A 407 -10.35 10.83 20.35
C MET A 407 -10.05 10.78 18.85
N VAL A 408 -9.72 9.61 18.30
CA VAL A 408 -9.54 9.44 16.84
C VAL A 408 -10.81 9.84 16.10
N TYR A 409 -11.98 9.38 16.56
CA TYR A 409 -13.27 9.80 16.02
C TYR A 409 -13.44 11.32 16.04
N LEU A 410 -13.19 11.99 17.17
CA LEU A 410 -13.30 13.44 17.31
C LEU A 410 -12.30 14.19 16.41
N ILE A 411 -11.09 13.67 16.20
CA ILE A 411 -10.14 14.26 15.25
C ILE A 411 -10.70 14.17 13.83
N THR A 412 -11.35 13.06 13.45
CA THR A 412 -12.00 12.92 12.14
C THR A 412 -13.26 13.77 11.94
N CYS A 413 -13.75 14.42 13.00
CA CYS A 413 -14.84 15.41 12.96
C CYS A 413 -14.36 16.81 12.55
N VAL A 414 -13.04 17.06 12.53
CA VAL A 414 -12.46 18.25 11.90
C VAL A 414 -12.70 18.19 10.40
N ARG A 415 -13.09 19.32 9.80
CA ARG A 415 -13.37 19.45 8.37
C ARG A 415 -12.51 20.54 7.77
N LEU A 416 -11.83 20.21 6.68
CA LEU A 416 -11.12 21.16 5.84
C LEU A 416 -12.01 21.45 4.65
N LEU A 417 -12.62 22.63 4.61
CA LEU A 417 -13.58 23.06 3.59
C LEU A 417 -12.97 24.18 2.74
N PRO A 418 -13.23 24.25 1.43
CA PRO A 418 -12.91 25.39 0.60
C PRO A 418 -13.85 26.54 0.96
N ALA A 419 -13.31 27.74 1.11
CA ALA A 419 -14.05 28.98 1.27
C ALA A 419 -13.67 29.93 0.14
N GLN A 420 -14.67 30.49 -0.54
CA GLN A 420 -14.46 31.38 -1.67
C GLN A 420 -13.81 32.69 -1.21
N GLU A 421 -12.91 33.22 -2.02
CA GLU A 421 -12.41 34.58 -1.91
C GLU A 421 -12.83 35.40 -3.14
N GLU A 422 -13.09 36.69 -2.94
CA GLU A 422 -13.46 37.62 -4.02
C GLU A 422 -12.28 37.96 -4.93
N ALA A 423 -11.05 37.87 -4.41
CA ALA A 423 -9.82 38.15 -5.13
C ALA A 423 -8.71 37.18 -4.72
N ALA A 424 -7.67 37.09 -5.54
CA ALA A 424 -6.46 36.32 -5.23
C ALA A 424 -5.61 37.05 -4.18
N SER A 425 -6.07 36.98 -2.92
CA SER A 425 -5.55 37.77 -1.81
C SER A 425 -4.69 36.97 -0.84
N GLY A 426 -4.56 35.65 -1.04
CA GLY A 426 -3.95 34.76 -0.07
C GLY A 426 -3.35 33.49 -0.68
N PRO A 427 -3.11 32.46 0.16
CA PRO A 427 -2.72 31.14 -0.33
C PRO A 427 -3.95 30.36 -0.81
N GLU A 428 -4.20 30.34 -2.11
CA GLU A 428 -5.32 29.61 -2.70
C GLU A 428 -4.95 28.14 -3.00
N TRP A 429 -5.77 27.20 -2.56
CA TRP A 429 -5.51 25.76 -2.78
C TRP A 429 -6.30 25.19 -3.96
N MET A 430 -7.33 25.90 -4.38
CA MET A 430 -8.17 25.52 -5.50
C MET A 430 -8.59 26.75 -6.26
N VAL A 431 -8.59 26.65 -7.59
CA VAL A 431 -9.17 27.61 -8.50
C VAL A 431 -10.20 26.92 -9.36
N GLN A 432 -11.35 27.56 -9.54
CA GLN A 432 -12.42 27.08 -10.42
C GLN A 432 -12.53 28.04 -11.59
N ILE A 433 -12.54 27.48 -12.80
CA ILE A 433 -12.77 28.24 -14.03
C ILE A 433 -14.13 27.87 -14.57
N ALA A 434 -14.97 28.88 -14.77
CA ALA A 434 -16.31 28.76 -15.33
C ALA A 434 -16.25 28.63 -16.86
N GLU A 435 -15.84 27.45 -17.34
CA GLU A 435 -15.75 27.14 -18.77
C GLU A 435 -16.60 25.94 -19.17
N LYS A 436 -16.67 25.66 -20.47
CA LYS A 436 -17.28 24.44 -20.99
C LYS A 436 -16.49 23.24 -20.44
N LYS A 437 -17.19 22.34 -19.73
CA LYS A 437 -16.61 21.13 -19.13
C LYS A 437 -15.72 20.37 -20.14
N PRO A 438 -14.40 20.29 -19.93
CA PRO A 438 -13.50 19.54 -20.80
C PRO A 438 -13.67 18.02 -20.59
N ARG A 439 -13.08 17.21 -21.48
CA ARG A 439 -13.01 15.76 -21.24
C ARG A 439 -12.13 15.46 -20.03
N TRP A 440 -12.37 14.32 -19.39
CA TRP A 440 -11.60 13.91 -18.21
C TRP A 440 -10.11 13.81 -18.50
N GLU A 441 -9.77 13.17 -19.62
CA GLU A 441 -8.39 12.95 -20.04
C GLU A 441 -7.67 14.27 -20.34
N GLU A 442 -8.36 15.22 -20.97
CA GLU A 442 -7.84 16.55 -21.29
C GLU A 442 -7.55 17.36 -20.01
N ALA A 443 -8.45 17.36 -19.03
CA ALA A 443 -8.23 18.07 -17.77
C ALA A 443 -7.20 17.38 -16.86
N TYR A 444 -7.28 16.05 -16.74
CA TYR A 444 -6.50 15.29 -15.76
C TYR A 444 -5.07 14.98 -16.21
N PHE A 445 -4.87 14.75 -17.52
CA PHE A 445 -3.56 14.42 -18.11
C PHE A 445 -3.09 15.41 -19.18
N GLY A 446 -3.91 16.38 -19.58
CA GLY A 446 -3.52 17.33 -20.62
C GLY A 446 -2.33 18.19 -20.21
N PRO A 447 -1.51 18.63 -21.18
CA PRO A 447 -0.29 19.39 -20.94
C PRO A 447 -0.57 20.88 -20.62
N SER A 448 -1.57 21.15 -19.78
CA SER A 448 -1.90 22.52 -19.39
C SER A 448 -0.83 23.09 -18.47
N ARG A 449 -0.58 24.40 -18.63
CA ARG A 449 0.32 25.17 -17.78
C ARG A 449 -0.39 26.43 -17.32
N ILE A 450 -0.05 26.87 -16.13
CA ILE A 450 -0.57 28.12 -15.57
C ILE A 450 0.60 28.94 -15.02
N GLN A 451 0.43 30.25 -14.93
CA GLN A 451 1.38 31.14 -14.27
C GLN A 451 0.66 31.90 -13.16
N ASP A 452 1.32 31.99 -12.02
CA ASP A 452 0.93 32.84 -10.90
C ASP A 452 2.12 33.74 -10.50
N MET A 453 2.07 34.40 -9.33
CA MET A 453 3.18 35.22 -8.85
C MET A 453 4.42 34.41 -8.46
N SER A 454 4.28 33.12 -8.19
CA SER A 454 5.39 32.23 -7.79
C SER A 454 6.12 31.62 -8.99
N GLY A 455 5.48 31.56 -10.16
CA GLY A 455 6.10 31.12 -11.40
C GLY A 455 5.15 30.33 -12.30
N THR A 456 5.72 29.47 -13.15
CA THR A 456 4.96 28.60 -14.04
C THR A 456 4.76 27.23 -13.40
N TRP A 457 3.53 26.72 -13.51
CA TRP A 457 3.10 25.45 -12.95
C TRP A 457 2.71 24.50 -14.07
N ARG A 458 3.02 23.22 -13.87
CA ARG A 458 2.66 22.15 -14.80
C ARG A 458 1.52 21.33 -14.20
N ASN A 459 0.52 21.02 -15.03
CA ASN A 459 -0.44 19.99 -14.69
C ASN A 459 0.31 18.69 -14.38
N ILE A 460 -0.25 17.85 -13.53
CA ILE A 460 0.36 16.61 -13.00
C ILE A 460 1.38 16.85 -11.89
N ASN A 461 2.38 17.71 -12.11
CA ASN A 461 3.50 17.91 -11.19
C ASN A 461 3.21 18.91 -10.07
N ASP A 462 2.52 20.01 -10.39
CA ASP A 462 2.37 21.16 -9.50
C ASP A 462 0.89 21.40 -9.13
N TYR A 463 -0.02 21.13 -10.06
CA TYR A 463 -1.47 21.13 -9.84
C TYR A 463 -2.15 19.99 -10.61
N ARG A 464 -3.45 19.78 -10.35
CA ARG A 464 -4.28 18.85 -11.14
C ARG A 464 -5.59 19.49 -11.57
N GLY A 465 -5.91 19.35 -12.85
CA GLY A 465 -7.22 19.68 -13.41
C GLY A 465 -8.27 18.59 -13.19
N PHE A 466 -9.47 18.98 -12.76
CA PHE A 466 -10.63 18.10 -12.61
C PHE A 466 -11.87 18.74 -13.24
N PRO A 467 -12.50 18.11 -14.24
CA PRO A 467 -13.72 18.64 -14.82
C PRO A 467 -14.90 18.37 -13.88
N ASP A 468 -15.76 19.37 -13.70
CA ASP A 468 -16.99 19.23 -12.92
C ASP A 468 -18.19 19.86 -13.65
N SER A 469 -19.31 20.06 -12.95
CA SER A 469 -20.51 20.67 -13.56
C SER A 469 -20.37 22.18 -13.80
N GLN A 470 -19.33 22.82 -13.26
CA GLN A 470 -19.10 24.27 -13.31
C GLN A 470 -17.88 24.63 -14.17
N GLY A 471 -17.21 23.65 -14.79
CA GLY A 471 -16.05 23.85 -15.66
C GLY A 471 -14.89 22.98 -15.22
N VAL A 472 -13.75 23.58 -14.88
CA VAL A 472 -12.56 22.86 -14.39
C VAL A 472 -12.08 23.41 -13.05
N ARG A 473 -11.79 22.49 -12.12
CA ARG A 473 -11.08 22.76 -10.87
C ARG A 473 -9.61 22.50 -11.05
N TRP A 474 -8.79 23.51 -10.78
CA TRP A 474 -7.36 23.35 -10.61
C TRP A 474 -7.06 23.28 -9.13
N ILE A 475 -6.53 22.13 -8.71
CA ILE A 475 -6.20 21.88 -7.31
C ILE A 475 -4.68 21.86 -7.19
N ALA A 476 -4.15 22.71 -6.33
CA ALA A 476 -2.73 22.79 -6.10
C ALA A 476 -2.24 21.52 -5.37
N LEU A 477 -1.16 20.92 -5.87
CA LEU A 477 -0.57 19.69 -5.29
C LEU A 477 0.75 19.95 -4.56
N ALA A 478 1.41 21.06 -4.88
CA ALA A 478 2.74 21.40 -4.40
C ALA A 478 2.71 22.40 -3.24
N HIS A 479 2.20 23.59 -3.53
CA HIS A 479 2.08 24.73 -2.64
C HIS A 479 0.80 25.47 -3.05
N PRO A 480 0.23 26.35 -2.22
CA PRO A 480 -0.89 27.18 -2.63
C PRO A 480 -0.51 28.05 -3.84
N PHE A 481 -1.47 28.34 -4.71
CA PHE A 481 -1.34 29.40 -5.70
C PHE A 481 -1.13 30.74 -5.01
N SER A 482 -0.47 31.66 -5.72
CA SER A 482 -0.20 33.01 -5.25
C SER A 482 -0.62 34.04 -6.29
N GLY A 483 -1.66 34.80 -5.97
CA GLY A 483 -2.12 35.90 -6.81
C GLY A 483 -2.87 35.43 -8.06
N ALA A 484 -3.01 36.33 -9.04
CA ALA A 484 -3.85 36.07 -10.21
C ALA A 484 -3.26 34.95 -11.09
N ILE A 485 -4.08 33.93 -11.38
CA ILE A 485 -3.67 32.82 -12.25
C ILE A 485 -3.95 33.15 -13.72
N ARG A 486 -2.98 32.84 -14.58
CA ARG A 486 -3.07 32.99 -16.04
C ARG A 486 -2.85 31.63 -16.71
N PRO A 487 -3.82 31.07 -17.45
CA PRO A 487 -3.60 29.86 -18.24
C PRO A 487 -2.73 30.10 -19.47
N PHE A 488 -1.96 29.06 -19.80
CA PHE A 488 -1.18 28.97 -21.02
C PHE A 488 -1.41 27.64 -21.70
N THR A 489 -1.37 27.66 -23.02
CA THR A 489 -1.23 26.46 -23.85
C THR A 489 0.18 26.41 -24.42
N GLU A 490 0.81 25.24 -24.39
CA GLU A 490 2.10 25.02 -25.02
C GLU A 490 1.88 24.62 -26.48
N LEU A 491 2.31 25.47 -27.41
CA LEU A 491 2.32 25.21 -28.85
C LEU A 491 3.75 25.37 -29.34
N ASP A 492 4.31 24.35 -29.98
CA ASP A 492 5.69 24.33 -30.50
C ASP A 492 6.75 24.71 -29.44
N GLY A 493 6.56 24.27 -28.19
CA GLY A 493 7.45 24.57 -27.07
C GLY A 493 7.40 26.01 -26.56
N LYS A 494 6.43 26.82 -27.03
CA LYS A 494 6.19 28.19 -26.57
C LYS A 494 4.87 28.28 -25.81
N LEU A 495 4.84 29.12 -24.78
CA LEU A 495 3.64 29.38 -23.98
C LEU A 495 2.83 30.50 -24.63
N HIS A 496 1.59 30.19 -25.00
CA HIS A 496 0.63 31.14 -25.52
C HIS A 496 -0.46 31.37 -24.48
N PRO A 497 -0.76 32.64 -24.11
CA PRO A 497 -1.85 32.91 -23.19
C PRO A 497 -3.18 32.48 -23.82
N VAL A 498 -4.05 31.86 -23.03
CA VAL A 498 -5.41 31.53 -23.48
C VAL A 498 -6.22 32.83 -23.48
N SER A 499 -6.68 33.26 -24.66
CA SER A 499 -7.29 34.59 -24.89
C SER A 499 -8.67 34.76 -24.25
N GLU A 500 -9.36 33.66 -23.97
CA GLU A 500 -10.66 33.64 -23.31
C GLU A 500 -10.61 32.69 -22.12
N THR A 501 -10.60 33.25 -20.92
CA THR A 501 -10.80 32.49 -19.69
C THR A 501 -12.18 32.83 -19.15
N GLY A 502 -12.99 31.81 -18.86
CA GLY A 502 -14.21 32.02 -18.08
C GLY A 502 -13.90 32.59 -16.70
N ASP A 503 -14.95 32.98 -15.96
CA ASP A 503 -14.80 33.55 -14.63
C ASP A 503 -13.94 32.65 -13.72
N ILE A 504 -12.90 33.26 -13.14
CA ILE A 504 -11.93 32.59 -12.27
C ILE A 504 -12.32 32.87 -10.82
N HIS A 505 -12.49 31.79 -10.06
CA HIS A 505 -12.84 31.88 -8.66
C HIS A 505 -11.82 31.18 -7.77
N TYR A 506 -11.50 31.81 -6.66
CA TYR A 506 -10.40 31.47 -5.77
C TYR A 506 -10.92 30.86 -4.48
N TRP A 507 -10.24 29.81 -4.00
CA TRP A 507 -10.66 29.06 -2.81
C TRP A 507 -9.51 28.82 -1.84
N LYS A 508 -9.66 29.34 -0.63
CA LYS A 508 -8.78 29.05 0.50
C LYS A 508 -9.27 27.89 1.35
N MET A 509 -8.42 27.39 2.23
CA MET A 509 -8.79 26.39 3.23
C MET A 509 -9.42 27.03 4.46
N HIS A 510 -10.59 26.52 4.86
CA HIS A 510 -11.31 26.86 6.08
C HIS A 510 -11.47 25.63 6.97
N ILE A 511 -11.09 25.76 8.24
CA ILE A 511 -11.20 24.67 9.22
C ILE A 511 -12.49 24.85 9.99
N SER A 512 -13.32 23.80 10.03
CA SER A 512 -14.52 23.75 10.87
C SER A 512 -14.58 22.45 11.65
N PHE A 513 -15.34 22.41 12.74
CA PHE A 513 -15.54 21.20 13.53
C PHE A 513 -17.01 20.81 13.53
N ARG A 514 -17.33 19.55 13.24
CA ARG A 514 -18.70 19.02 13.38
C ARG A 514 -18.69 17.60 13.91
N LEU A 515 -19.49 17.34 14.93
CA LEU A 515 -19.57 16.04 15.63
C LEU A 515 -20.05 14.87 14.75
N ASN A 516 -20.37 15.08 13.48
CA ASN A 516 -20.66 14.03 12.51
C ASN A 516 -19.49 13.84 11.55
N ALA A 517 -18.69 12.80 11.78
CA ALA A 517 -17.55 12.47 10.95
C ALA A 517 -17.98 12.10 9.52
N CYS A 518 -17.34 12.72 8.53
CA CYS A 518 -17.69 12.60 7.11
C CYS A 518 -17.52 11.19 6.52
N TRP A 519 -16.97 10.24 7.27
CA TRP A 519 -16.70 8.88 6.81
C TRP A 519 -17.67 7.82 7.34
N LEU A 520 -18.58 8.21 8.24
CA LEU A 520 -19.59 7.31 8.78
C LEU A 520 -20.95 7.57 8.12
N PRO A 521 -21.60 6.54 7.55
CA PRO A 521 -22.98 6.65 7.08
C PRO A 521 -23.94 7.07 8.22
N PRO A 522 -25.01 7.83 7.95
CA PRO A 522 -25.39 8.47 6.69
C PRO A 522 -24.70 9.83 6.45
N TYR A 523 -23.74 10.20 7.30
CA TYR A 523 -23.10 11.53 7.32
C TYR A 523 -21.95 11.67 6.32
N ALA A 524 -21.89 10.79 5.31
CA ALA A 524 -20.98 10.97 4.21
C ALA A 524 -21.15 12.40 3.69
N CYS A 525 -20.04 13.16 3.64
CA CYS A 525 -20.05 14.55 3.20
C CYS A 525 -20.25 14.60 1.67
N ASP A 526 -21.39 14.05 1.22
CA ASP A 526 -21.76 13.82 -0.16
C ASP A 526 -22.22 15.11 -0.84
N LYS A 527 -22.42 16.19 -0.09
CA LYS A 527 -22.76 17.49 -0.65
C LYS A 527 -21.63 17.96 -1.56
N LYS A 528 -21.92 17.93 -2.86
CA LYS A 528 -21.18 18.67 -3.90
C LYS A 528 -21.40 20.15 -3.61
N SER A 529 -20.44 20.78 -2.94
CA SER A 529 -20.36 22.23 -2.88
C SER A 529 -19.01 22.63 -3.46
N PRO A 530 -18.94 23.76 -4.16
CA PRO A 530 -19.87 24.89 -4.04
C PRO A 530 -20.69 25.14 -5.31
N ARG A 531 -22.03 25.20 -5.18
CA ARG A 531 -22.86 25.95 -6.13
C ARG A 531 -22.66 27.43 -5.81
N TRP A 532 -22.44 28.23 -6.85
CA TRP A 532 -22.44 29.70 -6.80
C TRP A 532 -23.83 30.22 -6.44
#